data_AF-R9HHM7-F1
#
_entry.id   AF-R9HHM7-F1
#
_cell.length_a   1.000
_cell.length_b   1.000
_cell.length_c   1.000
_cell.angle_alpha   90.00
_cell.angle_beta   90.00
_cell.angle_gamma   90.00
#
_symmetry.space_group_name_H-M   'P 1'
#
loop_
_entity.id
_entity.type
_entity.pdbx_description
1 polymer ?
#
loop_
_entity_poly.entity_id
_entity_poly.type
_entity_poly.pdbx_seq_one_letter_code
_entity_poly.pdbx_strand_id
1 'polypeptide(L)'
;MNIQSFTTGRPLSGHTRRHEYCTRPCYEISTSQFSDMKIRRLTRKYGFSGYSIYRYLVNETLCKGGYLLPWCEETARAVASYWNASLEDVTRIVNGCIQVGLFNGELYEKHRVLTSADIQRNYLQSCGVFPPFPEIPKEFELSAS
;
A
#
# COMPACT_ATOMS: atom_id res chain seq x y z
N MET A 1 -36.66 -17.95 -48.72
CA MET A 1 -36.63 -16.62 -49.36
C MET A 1 -36.55 -15.60 -48.23
N ASN A 2 -35.62 -14.67 -48.11
CA ASN A 2 -34.77 -14.01 -49.10
C ASN A 2 -33.44 -13.59 -48.44
N ILE A 3 -32.34 -13.73 -49.18
CA ILE A 3 -30.98 -13.32 -48.83
C ILE A 3 -30.74 -11.95 -49.49
N GLN A 4 -30.26 -10.96 -48.76
CA GLN A 4 -29.58 -9.80 -49.36
C GLN A 4 -28.30 -9.42 -48.57
N SER A 5 -27.21 -9.97 -49.09
CA SER A 5 -25.84 -9.45 -49.29
C SER A 5 -25.35 -8.14 -48.63
N PHE A 6 -24.20 -8.30 -47.95
CA PHE A 6 -23.01 -7.45 -47.79
C PHE A 6 -22.95 -6.04 -48.42
N THR A 7 -22.53 -5.06 -47.61
CA THR A 7 -21.55 -4.05 -48.03
C THR A 7 -20.50 -3.80 -46.94
N THR A 8 -19.24 -3.82 -47.36
CA THR A 8 -18.02 -3.64 -46.57
C THR A 8 -17.81 -2.16 -46.29
N GLY A 9 -18.15 -1.69 -45.09
CA GLY A 9 -17.78 -0.35 -44.61
C GLY A 9 -16.46 -0.40 -43.84
N ARG A 10 -15.38 0.18 -44.38
CA ARG A 10 -14.15 0.46 -43.61
C ARG A 10 -14.52 1.35 -42.42
N PRO A 11 -14.09 1.03 -41.18
CA PRO A 11 -14.08 2.05 -40.14
C PRO A 11 -12.97 3.04 -40.50
N LEU A 12 -13.37 4.25 -40.85
CA LEU A 12 -12.52 5.42 -40.84
C LEU A 12 -11.77 5.47 -39.51
N SER A 13 -10.49 5.81 -39.58
CA SER A 13 -9.58 6.10 -38.48
C SER A 13 -10.19 7.15 -37.54
N GLY A 14 -11.10 6.71 -36.67
CA GLY A 14 -11.60 7.46 -35.54
C GLY A 14 -10.59 7.28 -34.44
N HIS A 15 -9.92 8.38 -34.08
CA HIS A 15 -9.07 8.47 -32.91
C HIS A 15 -9.75 7.75 -31.75
N THR A 16 -9.25 6.57 -31.40
CA THR A 16 -9.44 6.01 -30.08
C THR A 16 -8.81 7.04 -29.16
N ARG A 17 -9.60 7.99 -28.66
CA ARG A 17 -9.31 8.61 -27.39
C ARG A 17 -9.27 7.43 -26.43
N ARG A 18 -8.08 6.87 -26.27
CA ARG A 18 -7.75 6.05 -25.12
C ARG A 18 -8.11 6.97 -23.97
N HIS A 19 -9.26 6.71 -23.36
CA HIS A 19 -9.46 7.11 -21.99
C HIS A 19 -8.27 6.47 -21.27
N GLU A 20 -7.23 7.27 -21.04
CA GLU A 20 -6.30 7.05 -19.97
C GLU A 20 -7.17 7.04 -18.73
N TYR A 21 -7.70 5.87 -18.38
CA TYR A 21 -8.08 5.60 -17.00
C TYR A 21 -6.78 5.79 -16.24
N CYS A 22 -6.58 6.99 -15.71
CA CYS A 22 -5.64 7.23 -14.63
C CYS A 22 -6.19 6.39 -13.47
N THR A 23 -5.85 5.11 -13.47
CA THR A 23 -6.30 4.15 -12.47
C THR A 23 -5.72 4.64 -11.16
N ARG A 24 -6.56 5.26 -10.33
CA ARG A 24 -6.13 5.70 -9.00
C ARG A 24 -5.56 4.48 -8.28
N PRO A 25 -4.35 4.55 -7.70
CA PRO A 25 -3.78 3.41 -6.99
C PRO A 25 -4.73 3.00 -5.86
N CYS A 26 -5.08 1.72 -5.83
CA CYS A 26 -5.93 1.12 -4.81
C CYS A 26 -5.32 -0.21 -4.35
N TYR A 27 -5.65 -0.59 -3.13
CA TYR A 27 -5.31 -1.88 -2.56
C TYR A 27 -6.49 -2.43 -1.77
N GLU A 28 -6.61 -3.75 -1.72
CA GLU A 28 -7.70 -4.40 -1.01
C GLU A 28 -7.48 -4.38 0.50
N ILE A 29 -8.57 -4.25 1.24
CA ILE A 29 -8.57 -4.26 2.69
C ILE A 29 -9.51 -5.36 3.12
N SER A 30 -8.96 -6.40 3.77
CA SER A 30 -9.79 -7.50 4.26
C SER A 30 -10.88 -7.01 5.21
N THR A 31 -12.10 -7.53 5.05
CA THR A 31 -13.22 -7.30 5.97
C THR A 31 -12.92 -7.87 7.37
N SER A 32 -12.03 -8.86 7.47
CA SER A 32 -11.57 -9.45 8.74
C SER A 32 -10.44 -8.67 9.43
N GLN A 33 -10.00 -7.53 8.89
CA GLN A 33 -8.89 -6.72 9.44
C GLN A 33 -9.04 -6.38 10.94
N PHE A 34 -10.27 -6.21 11.42
CA PHE A 34 -10.53 -5.87 12.82
C PHE A 34 -10.44 -7.09 13.76
N SER A 35 -10.46 -8.29 13.19
CA SER A 35 -10.21 -9.55 13.91
C SER A 35 -8.72 -9.84 14.05
N ASP A 36 -7.86 -9.18 13.26
CA ASP A 36 -6.41 -9.32 13.36
C ASP A 36 -5.91 -8.95 14.77
N MET A 37 -5.20 -9.88 15.39
CA MET A 37 -4.74 -9.73 16.77
C MET A 37 -3.69 -8.63 16.94
N LYS A 38 -2.86 -8.36 15.93
CA LYS A 38 -1.88 -7.27 15.92
C LYS A 38 -2.60 -5.93 15.86
N ILE A 39 -3.62 -5.81 15.00
CA ILE A 39 -4.49 -4.62 14.94
C ILE A 39 -5.19 -4.40 16.28
N ARG A 40 -5.81 -5.44 16.86
CA ARG A 40 -6.47 -5.35 18.17
C ARG A 40 -5.51 -4.93 19.28
N ARG A 41 -4.27 -5.46 19.29
CA ARG A 41 -3.23 -5.08 20.27
C ARG A 41 -2.83 -3.61 20.13
N LEU A 42 -2.64 -3.14 18.89
CA LEU A 42 -2.32 -1.73 18.62
C LEU A 42 -3.45 -0.81 19.08
N THR A 43 -4.69 -1.10 18.68
CA THR A 43 -5.86 -0.28 19.02
C THR A 43 -6.13 -0.25 20.53
N ARG A 44 -5.87 -1.34 21.28
CA ARG A 44 -5.97 -1.32 22.74
C ARG A 44 -4.94 -0.40 23.40
N LYS A 45 -3.72 -0.35 22.86
CA LYS A 45 -2.61 0.41 23.47
C LYS A 45 -2.64 1.89 23.11
N TYR A 46 -3.07 2.23 21.90
CA TYR A 46 -3.00 3.59 21.35
C TYR A 46 -4.35 4.15 20.91
N GLY A 47 -5.45 3.42 21.11
CA GLY A 47 -6.77 3.83 20.64
C GLY A 47 -6.88 3.85 19.11
N PHE A 48 -7.88 4.56 18.61
CA PHE A 48 -8.13 4.70 17.18
C PHE A 48 -7.05 5.50 16.46
N SER A 49 -6.34 6.41 17.14
CA SER A 49 -5.23 7.16 16.53
C SER A 49 -4.09 6.23 16.11
N GLY A 50 -3.77 5.21 16.91
CA GLY A 50 -2.80 4.19 16.55
C GLY A 50 -3.16 3.44 15.28
N TYR A 51 -4.41 2.98 15.18
CA TYR A 51 -4.93 2.32 13.99
C TYR A 51 -4.91 3.24 12.77
N SER A 52 -5.41 4.47 12.90
CA SER A 52 -5.46 5.44 11.79
C SER A 52 -4.08 5.80 11.27
N ILE A 53 -3.10 6.03 12.14
CA ILE A 53 -1.72 6.31 11.74
C ILE A 53 -1.11 5.09 11.05
N TYR A 54 -1.25 3.88 11.58
CA TYR A 54 -0.79 2.67 10.91
C TYR A 54 -1.38 2.56 9.49
N ARG A 55 -2.69 2.72 9.35
CA ARG A 55 -3.38 2.63 8.05
C ARG A 55 -2.94 3.73 7.08
N TYR A 56 -2.68 4.93 7.59
CA TYR A 56 -2.12 6.02 6.82
C TYR A 56 -0.74 5.69 6.27
N LEU A 57 0.16 5.13 7.08
CA LEU A 57 1.51 4.76 6.64
C LEU A 57 1.48 3.69 5.55
N VAL A 58 0.62 2.68 5.68
CA VAL A 58 0.39 1.68 4.62
C VAL A 58 -0.13 2.34 3.34
N ASN A 59 -1.11 3.24 3.47
CA ASN A 59 -1.64 3.99 2.34
C ASN A 59 -0.58 4.86 1.65
N GLU A 60 0.22 5.61 2.41
CA GLU A 60 1.31 6.44 1.87
C GLU A 60 2.32 5.61 1.09
N THR A 61 2.61 4.40 1.57
CA THR A 61 3.52 3.46 0.88
C THR A 61 2.94 3.04 -0.46
N LEU A 62 1.72 2.51 -0.47
CA LEU A 62 1.10 1.91 -1.65
C LEU A 62 0.61 2.95 -2.67
N CYS A 63 0.11 4.10 -2.22
CA CYS A 63 -0.33 5.19 -3.09
C CYS A 63 0.83 5.78 -3.91
N LYS A 64 2.04 5.76 -3.35
CA LYS A 64 3.29 6.14 -4.05
C LYS A 64 3.88 5.01 -4.90
N GLY A 65 3.21 3.87 -5.00
CA GLY A 65 3.72 2.70 -5.71
C GLY A 65 4.97 2.11 -5.06
N GLY A 66 5.05 2.14 -3.74
CA GLY A 66 6.15 1.56 -2.98
C GLY A 66 5.78 0.23 -2.31
N TYR A 67 6.80 -0.58 -2.04
CA TYR A 67 6.72 -1.81 -1.21
C TYR A 67 7.24 -1.59 0.22
N LEU A 68 7.88 -0.45 0.47
CA LEU A 68 8.38 0.00 1.76
C LEU A 68 8.30 1.52 1.87
N LEU A 69 8.30 2.02 3.10
CA LEU A 69 8.36 3.44 3.41
C LEU A 69 9.67 3.74 4.14
N PRO A 70 10.57 4.57 3.57
CA PRO A 70 11.72 5.09 4.30
C PRO A 70 11.27 5.89 5.53
N TRP A 71 11.88 5.61 6.67
CA TRP A 71 11.48 6.20 7.94
C TRP A 71 12.62 6.99 8.58
N CYS A 72 12.41 8.30 8.66
CA CYS A 72 13.29 9.24 9.34
C CYS A 72 12.47 10.25 10.14
N GLU A 73 13.16 11.15 10.86
CA GLU A 73 12.51 12.17 11.68
C GLU A 73 11.66 13.13 10.84
N GLU A 74 12.11 13.48 9.63
CA GLU A 74 11.35 14.33 8.71
C GLU A 74 10.02 13.70 8.32
N THR A 75 10.01 12.41 7.98
CA THR A 75 8.78 11.67 7.67
C THR A 75 7.87 11.60 8.90
N ALA A 76 8.44 11.33 10.08
CA ALA A 76 7.68 11.30 11.33
C ALA A 76 7.04 12.66 11.66
N ARG A 77 7.76 13.77 11.42
CA ARG A 77 7.27 15.14 11.61
C ARG A 77 6.15 15.48 10.61
N ALA A 78 6.26 15.04 9.37
CA ALA A 78 5.21 15.20 8.37
C ALA A 78 3.92 14.47 8.77
N VAL A 79 4.04 13.22 9.25
CA VAL A 79 2.90 12.43 9.76
C VAL A 79 2.27 13.10 10.98
N ALA A 80 3.10 13.58 11.92
CA ALA A 80 2.65 14.30 13.12
C ALA A 80 1.86 15.56 12.76
N SER A 81 2.37 16.36 11.82
CA SER A 81 1.69 17.55 11.31
C SER A 81 0.36 17.21 10.62
N TYR A 82 0.32 16.15 9.80
CA TYR A 82 -0.90 15.75 9.09
C TYR A 82 -2.01 15.30 10.05
N TRP A 83 -1.65 14.54 11.08
CA TRP A 83 -2.59 13.99 12.06
C TRP A 83 -2.85 14.92 13.25
N ASN A 84 -2.27 16.12 13.26
CA ASN A 84 -2.29 17.04 14.40
C ASN A 84 -1.89 16.34 15.72
N ALA A 85 -0.82 15.55 15.66
CA ALA A 85 -0.29 14.76 16.76
C ALA A 85 1.14 15.22 17.11
N SER A 86 1.64 14.82 18.28
CA SER A 86 3.03 15.07 18.65
C SER A 86 3.98 14.11 17.93
N LEU A 87 5.22 14.55 17.67
CA LEU A 87 6.28 13.68 17.12
C LEU A 87 6.54 12.46 18.03
N GLU A 88 6.48 12.66 19.34
CA GLU A 88 6.64 11.61 20.34
C GLU A 88 5.52 10.55 20.21
N ASP A 89 4.26 10.98 20.06
CA ASP A 89 3.13 10.06 19.90
C ASP A 89 3.24 9.24 18.62
N VAL A 90 3.57 9.88 17.49
CA VAL A 90 3.78 9.17 16.21
C VAL A 90 4.90 8.14 16.35
N THR A 91 6.03 8.54 16.93
CA THR A 91 7.18 7.64 17.14
C THR A 91 6.80 6.47 18.05
N ARG A 92 6.06 6.74 19.13
CA ARG A 92 5.59 5.73 20.08
C ARG A 92 4.61 4.75 19.44
N ILE A 93 3.75 5.21 18.53
CA ILE A 93 2.81 4.39 17.76
C ILE A 93 3.56 3.51 16.74
N VAL A 94 4.51 4.06 16.00
CA VAL A 94 5.31 3.31 15.01
C VAL A 94 6.13 2.22 15.69
N ASN A 95 6.79 2.55 16.82
CA ASN A 95 7.47 1.54 17.65
C ASN A 95 6.49 0.48 18.15
N GLY A 96 5.26 0.87 18.49
CA GLY A 96 4.17 -0.06 18.81
C GLY A 96 3.81 -1.00 17.66
N CYS A 97 3.73 -0.50 16.42
CA CYS A 97 3.47 -1.28 15.23
C CYS A 97 4.57 -2.33 14.98
N ILE A 98 5.83 -1.96 15.20
CA ILE A 98 6.97 -2.89 15.13
C ILE A 98 6.85 -3.96 16.22
N GLN A 99 6.58 -3.56 17.47
CA GLN A 99 6.44 -4.49 18.61
C GLN A 99 5.33 -5.53 18.40
N VAL A 100 4.22 -5.17 17.76
CA VAL A 100 3.12 -6.11 17.47
C VAL A 100 3.31 -6.88 16.16
N GLY A 101 4.37 -6.58 15.39
CA GLY A 101 4.68 -7.24 14.11
C GLY A 101 3.81 -6.80 12.94
N LEU A 102 3.26 -5.57 12.98
CA LEU A 102 2.63 -4.93 11.82
C LEU A 102 3.68 -4.39 10.84
N PHE A 103 4.85 -4.01 11.36
CA PHE A 103 6.06 -3.74 10.58
C PHE A 103 7.16 -4.72 10.98
N ASN A 104 8.00 -5.11 10.02
CA ASN A 104 9.14 -5.96 10.27
C ASN A 104 10.22 -5.19 11.03
N GLY A 105 10.57 -5.68 12.24
CA GLY A 105 11.56 -5.04 13.10
C GLY A 105 12.99 -5.11 12.58
N GLU A 106 13.38 -6.24 11.97
CA GLU A 106 14.75 -6.43 11.46
C GLU A 106 15.06 -5.45 10.31
N LEU A 107 14.15 -5.30 9.36
CA LEU A 107 14.27 -4.33 8.27
C LEU A 107 14.23 -2.88 8.79
N TYR A 108 13.44 -2.61 9.83
CA TYR A 108 13.43 -1.30 10.46
C TYR A 108 14.77 -0.99 11.13
N GLU A 109 15.36 -1.93 11.87
CA GLU A 109 16.63 -1.73 12.55
C GLU A 109 17.80 -1.58 11.57
N LYS A 110 17.86 -2.44 10.55
CA LYS A 110 18.97 -2.49 9.60
C LYS A 110 18.90 -1.39 8.54
N HIS A 111 17.70 -1.09 8.04
CA HIS A 111 17.52 -0.22 6.87
C HIS A 111 16.69 1.03 7.15
N ARG A 112 16.10 1.17 8.35
CA ARG A 112 15.20 2.29 8.71
C ARG A 112 14.02 2.42 7.74
N VAL A 113 13.40 1.28 7.43
CA VAL A 113 12.21 1.21 6.56
C VAL A 113 11.03 0.56 7.28
N LEU A 114 9.82 1.00 6.95
CA LEU A 114 8.57 0.37 7.37
C LEU A 114 8.03 -0.48 6.23
N THR A 115 7.93 -1.79 6.44
CA THR A 115 7.34 -2.74 5.50
C THR A 115 6.85 -3.98 6.24
N SER A 116 6.05 -4.80 5.56
CA SER A 116 5.57 -6.11 6.02
C SER A 116 5.27 -6.99 4.81
N ALA A 117 5.17 -8.30 5.03
CA ALA A 117 4.79 -9.24 3.97
C ALA A 117 3.44 -8.85 3.31
N ASP A 118 2.50 -8.30 4.07
CA ASP A 118 1.21 -7.86 3.55
C ASP A 118 1.32 -6.61 2.67
N ILE A 119 2.16 -5.63 3.06
CA ILE A 119 2.42 -4.44 2.24
C ILE A 119 3.09 -4.84 0.92
N GLN A 120 4.08 -5.73 0.99
CA GLN A 120 4.79 -6.24 -0.19
C GLN A 120 3.86 -7.01 -1.12
N ARG A 121 2.99 -7.86 -0.57
CA ARG A 121 1.96 -8.57 -1.34
C ARG A 121 1.00 -7.60 -2.04
N ASN A 122 0.51 -6.60 -1.31
CA ASN A 122 -0.40 -5.59 -1.87
C ASN A 122 0.28 -4.79 -2.99
N TYR A 123 1.55 -4.41 -2.81
CA TYR A 123 2.34 -3.74 -3.85
C TYR A 123 2.41 -4.58 -5.14
N LEU A 124 2.79 -5.85 -5.02
CA LEU A 124 2.89 -6.75 -6.18
C LEU A 124 1.54 -6.94 -6.88
N GLN A 125 0.44 -7.01 -6.13
CA GLN A 125 -0.92 -7.09 -6.68
C GLN A 125 -1.32 -5.81 -7.41
N SER A 126 -1.01 -4.63 -6.86
CA SER A 126 -1.36 -3.33 -7.45
C SER A 126 -0.55 -3.00 -8.71
N CYS A 127 0.68 -3.50 -8.84
CA CYS A 127 1.55 -3.23 -9.99
C CYS A 127 1.18 -4.01 -11.27
N GLY A 128 0.27 -4.99 -11.18
CA GLY A 128 -0.22 -5.72 -12.34
C GLY A 128 0.73 -6.80 -12.86
N VAL A 129 0.19 -7.67 -13.73
CA VAL A 129 0.86 -8.89 -14.25
C VAL A 129 1.58 -8.65 -15.60
N PHE A 130 1.82 -7.39 -15.97
CA PHE A 130 2.40 -7.05 -17.27
C PHE A 130 3.92 -6.79 -17.15
N PRO A 131 4.75 -7.35 -18.04
CA PRO A 131 6.19 -7.16 -18.00
C PRO A 131 6.61 -5.68 -18.17
N PRO A 132 7.69 -5.22 -17.50
CA PRO A 132 8.49 -5.97 -16.53
C PRO A 132 7.75 -6.15 -15.20
N PHE A 133 7.82 -7.37 -14.66
CA PHE A 133 7.19 -7.65 -13.37
C PHE A 133 7.85 -6.82 -12.27
N PRO A 134 7.07 -6.25 -11.34
CA PRO A 134 7.62 -5.59 -10.16
C PRO A 134 8.42 -6.61 -9.34
N GLU A 135 9.70 -6.34 -9.10
CA GLU A 135 10.57 -7.16 -8.25
C GLU A 135 10.95 -6.41 -6.98
N ILE A 136 10.83 -7.09 -5.85
CA ILE A 136 11.32 -6.59 -4.56
C ILE A 136 12.75 -7.11 -4.41
N PRO A 137 13.75 -6.26 -4.11
CA PRO A 137 15.11 -6.72 -3.88
C PRO A 137 15.17 -7.76 -2.76
N LYS A 138 15.96 -8.83 -2.95
CA LYS A 138 16.07 -9.95 -1.99
C LYS A 138 16.40 -9.54 -0.56
N GLU A 139 17.08 -8.40 -0.38
CA GLU A 139 17.41 -7.87 0.95
C GLU A 139 16.20 -7.34 1.74
N PHE A 140 15.10 -7.01 1.04
CA PHE A 140 13.86 -6.50 1.63
C PHE A 140 12.72 -7.51 1.54
N GLU A 141 12.84 -8.55 0.74
CA GLU A 141 11.79 -9.54 0.51
C GLU A 141 11.44 -10.29 1.81
N LEU A 142 10.16 -10.32 2.14
CA LEU A 142 9.62 -11.04 3.29
C LEU A 142 8.75 -12.20 2.83
N SER A 143 9.06 -13.42 3.29
CA SER A 143 8.20 -14.58 3.06
C SER A 143 6.88 -14.43 3.82
N ALA A 144 5.77 -14.77 3.17
CA ALA A 144 4.49 -14.91 3.87
C ALA A 144 4.62 -16.01 4.94
N SER A 145 4.36 -15.66 6.20
CA SER A 145 4.28 -16.60 7.33
C SER A 145 2.91 -17.25 7.41
#